data_AF-A0A9D8GNR3-F1
#
_entry.id   AF-A0A9D8GNR3-F1
#
_cell.length_a   1.000
_cell.length_b   1.000
_cell.length_c   1.000
_cell.angle_alpha   90.00
_cell.angle_beta   90.00
_cell.angle_gamma   90.00
#
_symmetry.space_group_name_H-M   'P 1'
#
loop_
_entity.id
_entity.type
_entity.pdbx_description
1 polymer ?
#
loop_
_entity_poly.entity_id
_entity_poly.type
_entity_poly.pdbx_seq_one_letter_code
_entity_poly.pdbx_strand_id
1 'polypeptide(L)'
;MLYENWLLAEGAMFTLINSLLDSAVRSTISLPVVRSAIGVGASSIEDEDFVEQLEEVRRLKKFLVSQKIRFADSDIKNIDLGPLNNLKYHRYGRSPEQSEWQLLDEKMSVLATYLDDDLRRKIRIWELGRYFGGMPLGFLICAIVAVGIGFFFPAPFTTPADKLSLLEKSPLFISVVLWSIALGGLGACAFLTTTLLGSSKSQSGTTKSEAVAGVEDVDITDTSLVNARLVVGILFAFILGFPFSSASLRFVLDKMFEGYLHMEFKSTDLAMMIIPFLMGFSTSIVLLILERIVTSVKSLFGISGAK
;
A
#
# COMPACT_ATOMS: atom_id res chain seq x y z
N MET A 1 -15.18 -31.90 -18.74
CA MET A 1 -13.73 -32.18 -18.79
C MET A 1 -12.85 -30.93 -18.82
N LEU A 2 -13.00 -29.97 -19.75
CA LEU A 2 -12.12 -28.77 -19.77
C LEU A 2 -12.37 -27.77 -18.62
N TYR A 3 -13.60 -27.68 -18.11
CA TYR A 3 -13.96 -26.76 -17.01
C TYR A 3 -13.47 -27.25 -15.63
N GLU A 4 -13.42 -28.56 -15.43
CA GLU A 4 -12.91 -29.17 -14.18
C GLU A 4 -11.39 -29.02 -14.05
N ASN A 5 -10.66 -29.10 -15.16
CA ASN A 5 -9.21 -28.87 -15.17
C ASN A 5 -8.83 -27.42 -14.90
N TRP A 6 -9.71 -26.46 -15.23
CA TRP A 6 -9.50 -25.04 -14.98
C TRP A 6 -9.74 -24.68 -13.50
N LEU A 7 -10.81 -25.20 -12.90
CA LEU A 7 -11.07 -25.08 -11.45
C LEU A 7 -9.98 -25.74 -10.58
N LEU A 8 -9.43 -26.87 -11.04
CA LEU A 8 -8.28 -27.51 -10.37
C LEU A 8 -6.99 -26.68 -10.47
N ALA A 9 -6.78 -25.96 -11.58
CA ALA A 9 -5.62 -25.09 -11.77
C ALA A 9 -5.71 -23.80 -10.93
N GLU A 10 -6.89 -23.19 -10.80
CA GLU A 10 -7.10 -22.03 -9.91
C GLU A 10 -6.94 -22.41 -8.44
N GLY A 11 -7.50 -23.56 -8.04
CA GLY A 11 -7.31 -24.11 -6.69
C GLY A 11 -5.84 -24.38 -6.37
N ALA A 12 -5.11 -25.01 -7.30
CA ALA A 12 -3.69 -25.28 -7.15
C ALA A 12 -2.86 -23.99 -7.03
N MET A 13 -3.14 -22.97 -7.86
CA MET A 13 -2.41 -21.70 -7.83
C MET A 13 -2.66 -20.93 -6.53
N PHE A 14 -3.92 -20.88 -6.05
CA PHE A 14 -4.22 -20.28 -4.75
C PHE A 14 -3.58 -21.04 -3.58
N THR A 15 -3.57 -22.38 -3.62
CA THR A 15 -2.87 -23.17 -2.59
C THR A 15 -1.36 -22.97 -2.63
N LEU A 16 -0.77 -22.74 -3.80
CA LEU A 16 0.67 -22.55 -3.98
C LEU A 16 1.10 -21.13 -3.57
N ILE A 17 0.29 -20.11 -3.87
CA ILE A 17 0.51 -18.74 -3.37
C ILE A 17 0.36 -18.70 -1.85
N ASN A 18 -0.70 -19.32 -1.31
CA ASN A 18 -0.87 -19.42 0.14
C ASN A 18 0.21 -20.27 0.79
N SER A 19 0.69 -21.36 0.17
CA SER A 19 1.80 -22.14 0.72
C SER A 19 3.13 -21.42 0.63
N LEU A 20 3.35 -20.57 -0.38
CA LEU A 20 4.56 -19.75 -0.49
C LEU A 20 4.53 -18.58 0.50
N LEU A 21 3.37 -17.95 0.73
CA LEU A 21 3.17 -16.97 1.79
C LEU A 21 3.33 -17.60 3.17
N ASP A 22 2.68 -18.74 3.40
CA ASP A 22 2.75 -19.48 4.67
C ASP A 22 4.13 -20.12 4.87
N SER A 23 4.85 -20.50 3.80
CA SER A 23 6.26 -20.93 3.87
C SER A 23 7.23 -19.77 4.05
N ALA A 24 6.96 -18.57 3.51
CA ALA A 24 7.77 -17.39 3.79
C ALA A 24 7.56 -16.94 5.25
N VAL A 25 6.34 -17.03 5.76
CA VAL A 25 6.00 -16.75 7.16
C VAL A 25 6.55 -17.83 8.11
N ARG A 26 6.46 -19.13 7.75
CA ARG A 26 7.00 -20.25 8.57
C ARG A 26 8.51 -20.43 8.46
N SER A 27 9.14 -20.08 7.34
CA SER A 27 10.62 -20.06 7.25
C SER A 27 11.24 -18.99 8.14
N THR A 28 10.43 -18.02 8.58
CA THR A 28 10.78 -17.05 9.63
C THR A 28 10.48 -17.58 11.05
N ILE A 29 9.69 -18.66 11.18
CA ILE A 29 9.18 -19.17 12.47
C ILE A 29 9.14 -20.71 12.47
N SER A 30 10.29 -21.37 12.47
CA SER A 30 10.43 -22.69 13.12
C SER A 30 11.89 -23.13 13.17
N LEU A 31 12.59 -22.72 14.22
CA LEU A 31 13.74 -23.48 14.72
C LEU A 31 13.31 -24.21 16.00
N PRO A 32 13.72 -25.48 16.17
CA PRO A 32 13.37 -26.29 17.31
C PRO A 32 13.97 -25.73 18.60
N VAL A 33 13.16 -25.85 19.64
CA VAL A 33 13.35 -25.43 21.03
C VAL A 33 14.69 -25.94 21.58
N VAL A 34 15.72 -25.09 21.55
CA VAL A 34 16.86 -25.15 22.49
C VAL A 34 16.50 -24.25 23.67
N ARG A 35 15.77 -24.84 24.62
CA ARG A 35 15.28 -24.23 25.85
C ARG A 35 16.38 -24.14 26.91
N SER A 36 17.43 -23.36 26.65
CA SER A 36 18.37 -22.90 27.68
C SER A 36 19.48 -22.06 27.04
N ALA A 37 19.64 -20.82 27.51
CA ALA A 37 20.76 -19.89 27.26
C ALA A 37 20.51 -18.68 26.33
N ILE A 38 19.32 -18.44 25.80
CA ILE A 38 18.96 -17.11 25.30
C ILE A 38 18.37 -16.36 26.50
N GLY A 39 19.13 -15.41 27.04
CA GLY A 39 18.75 -14.63 28.22
C GLY A 39 17.46 -13.85 28.00
N VAL A 40 16.32 -14.48 28.31
CA VAL A 40 15.05 -13.81 28.51
C VAL A 40 15.23 -12.94 29.74
N GLY A 41 15.70 -11.72 29.53
CA GLY A 41 15.92 -10.75 30.59
C GLY A 41 14.57 -10.33 31.18
N ALA A 42 14.59 -9.86 32.43
CA ALA A 42 13.42 -9.31 33.13
C ALA A 42 12.70 -8.17 32.38
N SER A 43 13.33 -7.61 31.35
CA SER A 43 12.83 -6.57 30.45
C SER A 43 12.08 -7.10 29.22
N SER A 44 11.76 -8.39 29.15
CA SER A 44 11.10 -9.01 27.99
C SER A 44 9.61 -9.16 28.26
N ILE A 45 8.75 -8.64 27.38
CA ILE A 45 7.28 -8.70 27.53
C ILE A 45 6.66 -9.53 26.40
N GLU A 46 5.71 -10.40 26.75
CA GLU A 46 4.98 -11.27 25.81
C GLU A 46 3.78 -10.58 25.15
N ASP A 47 3.17 -9.60 25.82
CA ASP A 47 1.97 -8.90 25.35
C ASP A 47 2.26 -8.00 24.15
N GLU A 48 1.68 -8.33 22.99
CA GLU A 48 1.85 -7.61 21.72
C GLU A 48 1.19 -6.23 21.77
N ASP A 49 -0.02 -6.14 22.32
CA ASP A 49 -0.79 -4.89 22.40
C ASP A 49 -0.06 -3.86 23.27
N PHE A 50 0.51 -4.30 24.39
CA PHE A 50 1.32 -3.44 25.25
C PHE A 50 2.55 -2.89 24.51
N VAL A 51 3.27 -3.75 23.79
CA VAL A 51 4.49 -3.34 23.09
C VAL A 51 4.16 -2.42 21.92
N GLU A 52 3.05 -2.65 21.21
CA GLU A 52 2.59 -1.78 20.14
C GLU A 52 2.32 -0.36 20.67
N GLN A 53 1.53 -0.22 21.74
CA GLN A 53 1.27 1.09 22.36
C GLN A 53 2.55 1.75 22.89
N LEU A 54 3.46 0.98 23.48
CA LEU A 54 4.75 1.50 23.93
C LEU A 54 5.62 1.98 22.76
N GLU A 55 5.57 1.31 21.61
CA GLU A 55 6.21 1.79 20.38
C GLU A 55 5.58 3.07 19.86
N GLU A 56 4.25 3.21 19.90
CA GLU A 56 3.56 4.44 19.53
C GLU A 56 4.01 5.61 20.39
N VAL A 57 4.06 5.45 21.72
CA VAL A 57 4.55 6.51 22.64
C VAL A 57 6.02 6.85 22.35
N ARG A 58 6.88 5.85 22.08
CA ARG A 58 8.29 6.10 21.69
C ARG A 58 8.40 6.86 20.37
N ARG A 59 7.60 6.48 19.36
CA ARG A 59 7.55 7.16 18.05
C ARG A 59 7.08 8.60 18.23
N LEU A 60 6.03 8.80 19.01
CA LEU A 60 5.47 10.11 19.32
C LEU A 60 6.48 11.01 20.02
N LYS A 61 7.14 10.50 21.06
CA LYS A 61 8.23 11.21 21.75
C LYS A 61 9.34 11.62 20.78
N LYS A 62 9.82 10.69 19.96
CA LYS A 62 10.87 10.94 18.96
C LYS A 62 10.44 12.00 17.95
N PHE A 63 9.17 11.96 17.53
CA PHE A 63 8.58 12.96 16.66
C PHE A 63 8.58 14.35 17.31
N LEU A 64 8.03 14.48 18.53
CA LEU A 64 7.95 15.78 19.23
C LEU A 64 9.36 16.39 19.44
N VAL A 65 10.34 15.55 19.81
CA VAL A 65 11.75 15.94 19.92
C VAL A 65 12.31 16.40 18.56
N SER A 66 12.02 15.68 17.47
CA SER A 66 12.47 16.05 16.12
C SER A 66 11.91 17.40 15.66
N GLN A 67 10.69 17.74 16.09
CA GLN A 67 10.05 19.03 15.83
C GLN A 67 10.56 20.15 16.75
N LYS A 68 11.51 19.87 17.65
CA LYS A 68 12.09 20.82 18.61
C LYS A 68 11.06 21.48 19.53
N ILE A 69 10.00 20.75 19.88
CA ILE A 69 9.00 21.22 20.84
C ILE A 69 9.66 21.30 22.21
N ARG A 70 9.48 22.43 22.89
CA ARG A 70 9.98 22.64 24.24
C ARG A 70 8.98 22.04 25.22
N PHE A 71 9.41 21.03 25.96
CA PHE A 71 8.62 20.47 27.05
C PHE A 71 8.73 21.37 28.28
N ALA A 72 7.64 21.46 29.05
CA ALA A 72 7.68 22.15 30.34
C ALA A 72 8.57 21.38 31.32
N ASP A 73 9.33 22.08 32.16
CA ASP A 73 10.26 21.47 33.11
C ASP A 73 9.55 20.53 34.11
N SER A 74 8.28 20.81 34.42
CA SER A 74 7.42 19.93 35.24
C SER A 74 7.17 18.57 34.60
N ASP A 75 7.13 18.52 33.27
CA ASP A 75 6.64 17.36 32.52
C ASP A 75 7.79 16.49 32.02
N ILE A 76 9.05 16.94 32.15
CA ILE A 76 10.23 16.18 31.69
C ILE A 76 10.27 14.79 32.34
N LYS A 77 9.96 14.68 33.63
CA LYS A 77 9.86 13.38 34.34
C LYS A 77 8.69 12.53 33.82
N ASN A 78 7.63 13.20 33.37
CA ASN A 78 6.43 12.59 32.82
C ASN A 78 6.53 12.26 31.33
N ILE A 79 7.57 12.71 30.64
CA ILE A 79 7.86 12.36 29.24
C ILE A 79 9.00 11.36 29.17
N ASP A 80 9.82 11.26 30.21
CA ASP A 80 10.78 10.18 30.32
C ASP A 80 10.08 8.83 30.52
N LEU A 81 10.43 7.88 29.66
CA LEU A 81 9.89 6.52 29.68
C LEU A 81 10.57 5.69 30.77
N GLY A 82 11.76 6.12 31.24
CA GLY A 82 12.49 5.47 32.33
C GLY A 82 12.63 3.95 32.10
N PRO A 83 12.11 3.10 33.01
CA PRO A 83 12.21 1.64 32.88
C PRO A 83 11.47 1.09 31.65
N LEU A 84 10.39 1.75 31.20
CA LEU A 84 9.61 1.31 30.04
C LEU A 84 10.45 1.34 28.75
N ASN A 85 11.48 2.18 28.68
CA ASN A 85 12.31 2.29 27.48
C ASN A 85 13.14 1.01 27.21
N ASN A 86 13.40 0.21 28.24
CA ASN A 86 14.20 -1.01 28.12
C ASN A 86 13.35 -2.24 27.76
N LEU A 87 12.02 -2.11 27.81
CA LEU A 87 11.11 -3.21 27.54
C LEU A 87 11.09 -3.56 26.04
N LYS A 88 11.21 -4.85 25.72
CA LYS A 88 11.17 -5.35 24.34
C LYS A 88 10.20 -6.52 24.25
N TYR A 89 9.54 -6.62 23.10
CA TYR A 89 8.74 -7.78 22.79
C TYR A 89 9.60 -9.05 22.74
N HIS A 90 9.12 -10.09 23.39
CA HIS A 90 9.67 -11.44 23.27
C HIS A 90 8.53 -12.43 23.47
N ARG A 91 8.38 -13.41 22.56
CA ARG A 91 7.32 -14.43 22.61
C ARG A 91 7.26 -15.22 23.94
N TYR A 92 8.38 -15.29 24.67
CA TYR A 92 8.46 -15.94 25.99
C TYR A 92 8.75 -14.94 27.11
N GLY A 93 8.36 -13.69 26.95
CA GLY A 93 8.49 -12.65 27.97
C GLY A 93 7.55 -12.88 29.15
N ARG A 94 7.60 -11.98 30.13
CA ARG A 94 6.57 -11.93 31.17
C ARG A 94 5.35 -11.15 30.67
N SER A 95 4.21 -11.36 31.30
CA SER A 95 3.08 -10.45 31.13
C SER A 95 3.41 -9.06 31.72
N PRO A 96 2.89 -7.97 31.13
CA PRO A 96 3.05 -6.63 31.67
C PRO A 96 2.35 -6.50 33.03
N GLU A 97 2.94 -5.73 33.94
CA GLU A 97 2.32 -5.44 35.23
C GLU A 97 1.26 -4.34 35.07
N GLN A 98 0.21 -4.34 35.90
CA GLN A 98 -0.83 -3.30 35.88
C GLN A 98 -0.27 -1.89 36.11
N SER A 99 0.79 -1.79 36.91
CA SER A 99 1.53 -0.55 37.16
C SER A 99 2.19 -0.01 35.88
N GLU A 100 2.67 -0.90 35.00
CA GLU A 100 3.31 -0.52 33.73
C GLU A 100 2.29 -0.02 32.73
N TRP A 101 1.10 -0.63 32.67
CA TRP A 101 -0.03 -0.15 31.89
C TRP A 101 -0.47 1.24 32.32
N GLN A 102 -0.70 1.45 33.61
CA GLN A 102 -1.08 2.76 34.15
C GLN A 102 -0.02 3.82 33.86
N LEU A 103 1.26 3.45 33.99
CA LEU A 103 2.37 4.35 33.67
C LEU A 103 2.35 4.69 32.18
N LEU A 104 2.16 3.71 31.29
CA LEU A 104 2.10 3.94 29.84
C LEU A 104 0.98 4.91 29.46
N ASP A 105 -0.23 4.69 29.99
CA ASP A 105 -1.40 5.55 29.77
C ASP A 105 -1.16 6.98 30.27
N GLU A 106 -0.57 7.13 31.45
CA GLU A 106 -0.21 8.42 32.02
C GLU A 106 0.77 9.16 31.08
N LYS A 107 1.85 8.50 30.65
CA LYS A 107 2.81 9.08 29.69
C LYS A 107 2.12 9.46 28.38
N MET A 108 1.27 8.59 27.84
CA MET A 108 0.55 8.84 26.59
C MET A 108 -0.35 10.08 26.70
N SER A 109 -1.09 10.21 27.81
CA SER A 109 -1.97 11.36 28.05
C SER A 109 -1.21 12.67 28.11
N VAL A 110 -0.05 12.69 28.78
CA VAL A 110 0.83 13.87 28.86
C VAL A 110 1.42 14.19 27.49
N LEU A 111 1.88 13.20 26.72
CA LEU A 111 2.36 13.47 25.36
C LEU A 111 1.24 14.02 24.46
N ALA A 112 0.01 13.54 24.61
CA ALA A 112 -1.14 13.98 23.82
C ALA A 112 -1.51 15.46 24.05
N THR A 113 -1.21 16.04 25.22
CA THR A 113 -1.45 17.48 25.46
C THR A 113 -0.50 18.39 24.69
N TYR A 114 0.65 17.87 24.25
CA TYR A 114 1.60 18.61 23.39
C TYR A 114 1.27 18.50 21.90
N LEU A 115 0.25 17.71 21.53
CA LEU A 115 -0.17 17.54 20.15
C LEU A 115 -1.22 18.58 19.76
N ASP A 116 -0.77 19.73 19.32
CA ASP A 116 -1.59 20.70 18.59
C ASP A 116 -2.13 20.08 17.29
N ASP A 117 -3.23 20.62 16.75
CA ASP A 117 -3.85 20.11 15.51
C ASP A 117 -2.86 20.10 14.33
N ASP A 118 -1.98 21.09 14.24
CA ASP A 118 -0.91 21.14 13.24
C ASP A 118 0.11 20.02 13.41
N LEU A 119 0.44 19.65 14.65
CA LEU A 119 1.38 18.57 14.97
C LEU A 119 0.74 17.21 14.73
N ARG A 120 -0.52 17.03 15.12
CA ARG A 120 -1.32 15.84 14.78
C ARG A 120 -1.28 15.60 13.28
N ARG A 121 -1.49 16.65 12.49
CA ARG A 121 -1.42 16.55 11.02
C ARG A 121 -0.02 16.18 10.52
N LYS A 122 1.03 16.82 11.04
CA LYS A 122 2.41 16.49 10.64
C LYS A 122 2.79 15.05 10.98
N ILE A 123 2.33 14.52 12.12
CA ILE A 123 2.52 13.11 12.50
C ILE A 123 1.84 12.22 11.45
N ARG A 124 0.58 12.51 11.11
CA ARG A 124 -0.15 11.75 10.08
C ARG A 124 0.61 11.75 8.75
N ILE A 125 1.09 12.91 8.28
CA ILE A 125 1.87 13.01 7.05
C ILE A 125 3.19 12.22 7.16
N TRP A 126 3.84 12.25 8.31
CA TRP A 126 5.08 11.53 8.56
C TRP A 126 4.88 10.01 8.54
N GLU A 127 3.83 9.51 9.17
CA GLU A 127 3.45 8.09 9.15
C GLU A 127 3.10 7.64 7.73
N LEU A 128 2.36 8.48 7.00
CA LEU A 128 2.01 8.22 5.61
C LEU A 128 3.23 8.29 4.69
N GLY A 129 4.24 9.08 5.01
CA GLY A 129 5.49 9.18 4.25
C GLY A 129 6.20 7.83 4.09
N ARG A 130 6.10 6.94 5.08
CA ARG A 130 6.64 5.57 4.95
C ARG A 130 5.90 4.75 3.89
N TYR A 131 4.58 4.91 3.79
CA TYR A 131 3.76 4.28 2.76
C TYR A 131 4.10 4.82 1.37
N PHE A 132 4.32 6.13 1.23
CA PHE A 132 4.71 6.76 -0.04
C PHE A 132 6.11 6.41 -0.52
N GLY A 133 7.03 6.05 0.37
CA GLY A 133 8.35 5.55 -0.04
C GLY A 133 8.28 4.10 -0.52
N GLY A 134 7.63 3.24 0.25
CA GLY A 134 7.64 1.80 0.02
C GLY A 134 6.75 1.33 -1.14
N MET A 135 5.50 1.80 -1.19
CA MET A 135 4.51 1.28 -2.15
C MET A 135 4.85 1.60 -3.61
N PRO A 136 5.16 2.85 -4.01
CA PRO A 136 5.51 3.14 -5.39
C PRO A 136 6.77 2.39 -5.84
N LEU A 137 7.74 2.21 -4.94
CA LEU A 137 8.94 1.43 -5.22
C LEU A 137 8.60 -0.05 -5.45
N GLY A 138 7.69 -0.62 -4.65
CA GLY A 138 7.18 -1.98 -4.85
C GLY A 138 6.51 -2.17 -6.21
N PHE A 139 5.64 -1.24 -6.61
CA PHE A 139 5.03 -1.27 -7.94
C PHE A 139 6.04 -1.05 -9.08
N LEU A 140 7.05 -0.21 -8.87
CA LEU A 140 8.13 -0.02 -9.83
C LEU A 140 8.94 -1.31 -10.02
N ILE A 141 9.31 -2.00 -8.94
CA ILE A 141 9.98 -3.29 -9.00
C ILE A 141 9.08 -4.31 -9.73
N CYS A 142 7.78 -4.33 -9.44
CA CYS A 142 6.81 -5.17 -10.13
C CYS A 142 6.77 -4.90 -11.65
N ALA A 143 6.79 -3.62 -12.08
CA ALA A 143 6.87 -3.25 -13.48
C ALA A 143 8.17 -3.73 -14.15
N ILE A 144 9.31 -3.59 -13.46
CA ILE A 144 10.62 -4.08 -13.95
C ILE A 144 10.59 -5.60 -14.11
N VAL A 145 10.05 -6.33 -13.13
CA VAL A 145 9.88 -7.79 -13.20
C VAL A 145 8.96 -8.17 -14.37
N ALA A 146 7.86 -7.45 -14.58
CA ALA A 146 6.96 -7.69 -15.71
C ALA A 146 7.68 -7.55 -17.06
N VAL A 147 8.44 -6.47 -17.25
CA VAL A 147 9.27 -6.26 -18.45
C VAL A 147 10.33 -7.35 -18.58
N GLY A 148 11.00 -7.72 -17.49
CA GLY A 148 11.99 -8.80 -17.47
C GLY A 148 11.42 -10.13 -17.94
N ILE A 149 10.22 -10.51 -17.47
CA ILE A 149 9.52 -11.72 -17.95
C ILE A 149 9.25 -11.62 -19.46
N GLY A 150 8.75 -10.48 -19.94
CA GLY A 150 8.52 -10.26 -21.37
C GLY A 150 9.80 -10.32 -22.21
N PHE A 151 10.92 -9.88 -21.65
CA PHE A 151 12.23 -9.88 -22.30
C PHE A 151 12.86 -11.28 -22.39
N PHE A 152 12.82 -12.07 -21.31
CA PHE A 152 13.40 -13.43 -21.31
C PHE A 152 12.53 -14.44 -22.07
N PHE A 153 11.24 -14.17 -22.24
CA PHE A 153 10.31 -15.04 -22.95
C PHE A 153 9.66 -14.29 -24.14
N PRO A 154 10.41 -13.99 -25.23
CA PRO A 154 9.92 -13.20 -26.37
C PRO A 154 9.08 -14.02 -27.37
N ALA A 155 9.17 -15.35 -27.32
CA ALA A 155 8.47 -16.29 -28.21
C ALA A 155 6.98 -15.96 -28.50
N PRO A 156 6.14 -15.55 -27.52
CA PRO A 156 4.71 -15.27 -27.76
C PRO A 156 4.41 -13.94 -28.46
N PHE A 157 5.39 -13.03 -28.64
CA PHE A 157 5.15 -11.71 -29.25
C PHE A 157 5.39 -11.66 -30.77
N THR A 158 6.17 -12.59 -31.30
CA THR A 158 6.56 -12.62 -32.72
C THR A 158 5.80 -13.65 -33.56
N THR A 159 5.14 -14.62 -32.93
CA THR A 159 4.38 -15.67 -33.64
C THR A 159 2.88 -15.40 -33.63
N PRO A 160 2.18 -15.60 -34.77
CA PRO A 160 0.74 -15.40 -34.87
C PRO A 160 -0.02 -16.34 -33.91
N ALA A 161 -1.10 -15.80 -33.30
CA ALA A 161 -1.80 -16.34 -32.14
C ALA A 161 -2.34 -17.79 -32.28
N ASP A 162 -2.44 -18.28 -33.51
CA ASP A 162 -3.05 -19.57 -33.87
C ASP A 162 -2.12 -20.77 -33.66
N LYS A 163 -0.80 -20.56 -33.44
CA LYS A 163 0.17 -21.65 -33.28
C LYS A 163 0.79 -21.78 -31.88
N LEU A 164 0.48 -20.88 -30.96
CA LEU A 164 1.06 -20.92 -29.62
C LEU A 164 0.37 -21.98 -28.74
N SER A 165 1.19 -22.82 -28.12
CA SER A 165 0.74 -23.74 -27.07
C SER A 165 0.26 -22.95 -25.83
N LEU A 166 -0.68 -23.51 -25.06
CA LEU A 166 -1.20 -22.87 -23.83
C LEU A 166 -0.09 -22.54 -22.82
N LEU A 167 0.98 -23.35 -22.78
CA LEU A 167 2.14 -23.13 -21.92
C LEU A 167 2.94 -21.88 -22.32
N GLU A 168 3.12 -21.62 -23.61
CA GLU A 168 3.83 -20.43 -24.11
C GLU A 168 3.02 -19.13 -23.93
N LYS A 169 1.69 -19.23 -23.78
CA LYS A 169 0.82 -18.08 -23.47
C LYS A 169 0.85 -17.68 -21.99
N SER A 170 1.23 -18.59 -21.09
CA SER A 170 1.23 -18.35 -19.65
C SER A 170 2.21 -17.25 -19.17
N PRO A 171 3.49 -17.15 -19.62
CA PRO A 171 4.40 -16.09 -19.16
C PRO A 171 3.98 -14.71 -19.65
N LEU A 172 3.44 -14.61 -20.88
CA LEU A 172 2.94 -13.35 -21.43
C LEU A 172 1.75 -12.85 -20.63
N PHE A 173 0.80 -13.73 -20.30
CA PHE A 173 -0.36 -13.37 -19.48
C PHE A 173 0.08 -12.85 -18.11
N ILE A 174 0.98 -13.56 -17.42
CA ILE A 174 1.52 -13.14 -16.12
C ILE A 174 2.21 -11.77 -16.24
N SER A 175 3.02 -11.56 -17.27
CA SER A 175 3.70 -10.30 -17.51
C SER A 175 2.73 -9.14 -17.74
N VAL A 176 1.67 -9.33 -18.55
CA VAL A 176 0.63 -8.30 -18.77
C VAL A 176 -0.16 -8.00 -17.50
N VAL A 177 -0.46 -9.02 -16.69
CA VAL A 177 -1.14 -8.85 -15.39
C VAL A 177 -0.27 -8.03 -14.43
N LEU A 178 1.00 -8.42 -14.25
CA LEU A 178 1.95 -7.69 -13.39
C LEU A 178 2.16 -6.26 -13.88
N TRP A 179 2.30 -6.05 -15.19
CA TRP A 179 2.41 -4.72 -15.81
C TRP A 179 1.19 -3.85 -15.51
N SER A 180 -0.01 -4.41 -15.65
CA SER A 180 -1.27 -3.72 -15.36
C SER A 180 -1.39 -3.32 -13.89
N ILE A 181 -1.09 -4.26 -12.99
CA ILE A 181 -1.12 -4.03 -11.53
C ILE A 181 -0.10 -2.97 -11.14
N ALA A 182 1.11 -3.04 -11.70
CA ALA A 182 2.18 -2.09 -11.43
C ALA A 182 1.83 -0.67 -11.88
N LEU A 183 1.39 -0.49 -13.13
CA LEU A 183 0.99 0.82 -13.63
C LEU A 183 -0.24 1.37 -12.89
N GLY A 184 -1.22 0.51 -12.61
CA GLY A 184 -2.40 0.88 -11.82
C GLY A 184 -2.06 1.32 -10.41
N GLY A 185 -1.20 0.57 -9.73
CA GLY A 185 -0.72 0.90 -8.38
C GLY A 185 0.10 2.19 -8.36
N LEU A 186 0.97 2.41 -9.35
CA LEU A 186 1.70 3.67 -9.51
C LEU A 186 0.74 4.85 -9.73
N GLY A 187 -0.30 4.68 -10.56
CA GLY A 187 -1.35 5.68 -10.77
C GLY A 187 -2.09 6.03 -9.48
N ALA A 188 -2.50 5.01 -8.72
CA ALA A 188 -3.19 5.18 -7.44
C ALA A 188 -2.28 5.87 -6.40
N CYS A 189 -1.01 5.48 -6.30
CA CYS A 189 -0.02 6.13 -5.46
C CYS A 189 0.19 7.61 -5.84
N ALA A 190 0.28 7.91 -7.14
CA ALA A 190 0.43 9.27 -7.63
C ALA A 190 -0.79 10.13 -7.26
N PHE A 191 -1.99 9.58 -7.37
CA PHE A 191 -3.22 10.24 -6.95
C PHE A 191 -3.26 10.51 -5.43
N LEU A 192 -2.90 9.51 -4.61
CA LEU A 192 -2.80 9.69 -3.16
C LEU A 192 -1.76 10.76 -2.79
N THR A 193 -0.66 10.83 -3.53
CA THR A 193 0.38 11.83 -3.31
C THR A 193 -0.12 13.25 -3.66
N THR A 194 -0.77 13.41 -4.82
CA THR A 194 -1.27 14.73 -5.25
C THR A 194 -2.41 15.24 -4.37
N THR A 195 -3.28 14.36 -3.88
CA THR A 195 -4.34 14.73 -2.94
C THR A 195 -3.78 15.24 -1.62
N LEU A 196 -2.80 14.56 -1.04
CA LEU A 196 -2.14 15.02 0.19
C LEU A 196 -1.39 16.34 0.04
N LEU A 197 -0.67 16.50 -1.07
CA LEU A 197 0.02 17.74 -1.41
C LEU A 197 -0.98 18.89 -1.60
N GLY A 198 -2.13 18.62 -2.23
CA GLY A 198 -3.21 19.56 -2.43
C GLY A 198 -3.83 20.01 -1.10
N SER A 199 -4.16 19.07 -0.22
CA SER A 199 -4.67 19.35 1.12
C SER A 199 -3.68 20.18 1.94
N SER A 200 -2.37 19.94 1.81
CA SER A 200 -1.33 20.70 2.50
C SER A 200 -1.26 22.17 2.05
N LYS A 201 -1.40 22.43 0.73
CA LYS A 201 -1.34 23.79 0.17
C LYS A 201 -2.59 24.62 0.41
N SER A 202 -3.78 24.01 0.40
CA SER A 202 -5.05 24.76 0.51
C SER A 202 -5.26 25.47 1.86
N GLN A 203 -4.42 25.23 2.86
CA GLN A 203 -4.53 25.79 4.20
C GLN A 203 -3.50 26.89 4.51
N SER A 204 -2.50 27.11 3.65
CA SER A 204 -1.46 28.13 3.84
C SER A 204 -1.93 29.57 3.52
N GLY A 205 -3.23 29.78 3.28
CA GLY A 205 -3.78 31.09 2.95
C GLY A 205 -3.47 31.49 1.50
N THR A 206 -4.52 31.90 0.79
CA THR A 206 -4.54 32.39 -0.60
C THR A 206 -4.73 31.30 -1.66
N THR A 207 -5.82 31.45 -2.41
CA THR A 207 -6.28 30.69 -3.58
C THR A 207 -6.74 29.23 -3.35
N LYS A 208 -8.07 29.09 -3.17
CA LYS A 208 -8.81 27.86 -3.46
C LYS A 208 -8.46 27.40 -4.89
N SER A 209 -7.67 26.34 -5.02
CA SER A 209 -7.61 25.60 -6.29
C SER A 209 -8.89 24.78 -6.41
N GLU A 210 -9.88 25.35 -7.08
CA GLU A 210 -11.21 24.77 -7.35
C GLU A 210 -11.15 23.48 -8.20
N ALA A 211 -9.99 23.08 -8.72
CA ALA A 211 -9.86 21.91 -9.58
C ALA A 211 -9.89 20.55 -8.85
N VAL A 212 -9.79 20.52 -7.51
CA VAL A 212 -9.87 19.27 -6.70
C VAL A 212 -10.96 19.37 -5.63
N ALA A 213 -11.87 20.35 -5.73
CA ALA A 213 -12.87 20.68 -4.71
C ALA A 213 -14.14 19.78 -4.72
N GLY A 214 -14.11 18.66 -5.45
CA GLY A 214 -15.24 17.72 -5.54
C GLY A 214 -15.03 16.39 -4.81
N VAL A 215 -13.83 16.16 -4.26
CA VAL A 215 -13.59 15.04 -3.37
C VAL A 215 -13.66 15.64 -1.99
N GLU A 216 -14.71 15.27 -1.25
CA GLU A 216 -14.92 15.62 0.16
C GLU A 216 -13.62 15.57 0.95
N ASP A 217 -13.54 16.27 2.09
CA ASP A 217 -12.48 16.16 3.09
C ASP A 217 -12.41 14.73 3.64
N VAL A 218 -12.09 13.77 2.77
CA VAL A 218 -11.99 12.37 3.11
C VAL A 218 -10.73 12.29 3.93
N ASP A 219 -10.94 11.89 5.18
CA ASP A 219 -9.90 11.77 6.18
C ASP A 219 -8.80 10.83 5.64
N ILE A 220 -7.78 11.40 5.00
CA ILE A 220 -6.62 10.70 4.40
C ILE A 220 -5.72 10.12 5.52
N THR A 221 -6.20 10.18 6.75
CA THR A 221 -5.55 9.74 7.97
C THR A 221 -5.73 8.25 8.21
N ASP A 222 -6.83 7.66 7.73
CA ASP A 222 -7.09 6.25 7.97
C ASP A 222 -6.32 5.38 6.98
N THR A 223 -5.39 4.58 7.50
CA THR A 223 -4.59 3.64 6.71
C THR A 223 -5.46 2.61 6.00
N SER A 224 -6.60 2.22 6.59
CA SER A 224 -7.56 1.30 5.98
C SER A 224 -8.21 1.92 4.74
N LEU A 225 -8.52 3.23 4.79
CA LEU A 225 -9.12 3.97 3.69
C LEU A 225 -8.11 4.19 2.56
N VAL A 226 -6.85 4.52 2.90
CA VAL A 226 -5.75 4.63 1.93
C VAL A 226 -5.52 3.31 1.22
N ASN A 227 -5.49 2.20 1.97
CA ASN A 227 -5.37 0.85 1.40
C ASN A 227 -6.57 0.50 0.52
N ALA A 228 -7.79 0.80 0.95
CA ALA A 228 -8.99 0.55 0.14
C ALA A 228 -8.93 1.31 -1.18
N ARG A 229 -8.55 2.60 -1.16
CA ARG A 229 -8.36 3.41 -2.38
C ARG A 229 -7.29 2.85 -3.30
N LEU A 230 -6.16 2.41 -2.74
CA LEU A 230 -5.09 1.78 -3.49
C LEU A 230 -5.58 0.51 -4.19
N VAL A 231 -6.23 -0.39 -3.45
CA VAL A 231 -6.77 -1.66 -3.97
C VAL A 231 -7.81 -1.41 -5.06
N VAL A 232 -8.72 -0.48 -4.84
CA VAL A 232 -9.73 -0.08 -5.84
C VAL A 232 -9.04 0.48 -7.08
N GLY A 233 -8.06 1.37 -6.94
CA GLY A 233 -7.31 1.92 -8.08
C GLY A 233 -6.60 0.85 -8.91
N ILE A 234 -5.95 -0.10 -8.24
CA ILE A 234 -5.30 -1.25 -8.90
C ILE A 234 -6.34 -2.11 -9.62
N LEU A 235 -7.47 -2.42 -8.97
CA LEU A 235 -8.51 -3.26 -9.54
C LEU A 235 -9.11 -2.62 -10.80
N PHE A 236 -9.35 -1.32 -10.79
CA PHE A 236 -9.87 -0.60 -11.95
C PHE A 236 -8.87 -0.48 -13.08
N ALA A 237 -7.62 -0.14 -12.77
CA ALA A 237 -6.55 -0.15 -13.74
C ALA A 237 -6.34 -1.54 -14.35
N PHE A 238 -6.53 -2.58 -13.56
CA PHE A 238 -6.52 -3.95 -14.05
C PHE A 238 -7.71 -4.19 -14.98
N ILE A 239 -8.96 -4.09 -14.51
CA ILE A 239 -10.14 -4.44 -15.31
C ILE A 239 -10.27 -3.61 -16.59
N LEU A 240 -10.09 -2.29 -16.50
CA LEU A 240 -10.27 -1.38 -17.63
C LEU A 240 -9.00 -1.17 -18.43
N GLY A 241 -7.83 -1.25 -17.79
CA GLY A 241 -6.54 -1.06 -18.44
C GLY A 241 -6.00 -2.34 -19.08
N PHE A 242 -6.42 -3.54 -18.67
CA PHE A 242 -5.96 -4.82 -19.23
C PHE A 242 -5.88 -4.87 -20.78
N PRO A 243 -6.93 -4.49 -21.55
CA PRO A 243 -6.85 -4.52 -23.01
C PRO A 243 -5.78 -3.58 -23.59
N PHE A 244 -5.47 -2.50 -22.88
CA PHE A 244 -4.45 -1.52 -23.28
C PHE A 244 -3.06 -1.93 -22.77
N SER A 245 -2.98 -2.62 -21.63
CA SER A 245 -1.74 -3.06 -21.00
C SER A 245 -0.94 -4.02 -21.89
N SER A 246 -1.61 -4.90 -22.64
CA SER A 246 -0.90 -5.77 -23.58
C SER A 246 -0.25 -4.99 -24.72
N ALA A 247 -0.91 -3.95 -25.23
CA ALA A 247 -0.36 -3.09 -26.27
C ALA A 247 0.78 -2.21 -25.74
N SER A 248 0.61 -1.65 -24.55
CA SER A 248 1.62 -0.87 -23.83
C SER A 248 2.89 -1.68 -23.57
N LEU A 249 2.75 -2.90 -23.04
CA LEU A 249 3.90 -3.75 -22.73
C LEU A 249 4.63 -4.18 -24.01
N ARG A 250 3.89 -4.55 -25.07
CA ARG A 250 4.46 -4.85 -26.39
C ARG A 250 5.30 -3.70 -26.90
N PHE A 251 4.75 -2.49 -26.87
CA PHE A 251 5.47 -1.30 -27.28
C PHE A 251 6.77 -1.15 -26.49
N VAL A 252 6.76 -1.28 -25.16
CA VAL A 252 8.00 -1.18 -24.36
C VAL A 252 9.01 -2.27 -24.74
N LEU A 253 8.56 -3.51 -24.89
CA LEU A 253 9.43 -4.64 -25.23
C LEU A 253 10.04 -4.49 -26.62
N ASP A 254 9.23 -4.18 -27.65
CA ASP A 254 9.69 -3.99 -29.03
C ASP A 254 10.76 -2.90 -29.09
N LYS A 255 10.58 -1.82 -28.33
CA LYS A 255 11.55 -0.71 -28.24
C LYS A 255 12.84 -1.11 -27.51
N MET A 256 12.78 -2.00 -26.52
CA MET A 256 13.97 -2.53 -25.87
C MET A 256 14.74 -3.52 -26.77
N PHE A 257 14.05 -4.31 -27.60
CA PHE A 257 14.67 -5.28 -28.51
C PHE A 257 15.26 -4.64 -29.77
N GLU A 258 14.62 -3.63 -30.36
CA GLU A 258 15.12 -2.94 -31.56
C GLU A 258 16.38 -2.12 -31.29
N GLY A 259 16.65 -1.80 -30.02
CA GLY A 259 17.96 -1.37 -29.54
C GLY A 259 18.60 -0.20 -30.28
N TYR A 260 17.89 0.83 -30.78
CA TYR A 260 18.57 1.96 -31.44
C TYR A 260 17.91 3.35 -31.38
N LEU A 261 18.82 4.33 -31.40
CA LEU A 261 18.83 5.77 -31.14
C LEU A 261 17.96 6.70 -32.02
N HIS A 262 17.12 6.19 -32.92
CA HIS A 262 16.37 7.05 -33.86
C HIS A 262 14.92 6.59 -33.99
N MET A 263 14.04 7.11 -33.13
CA MET A 263 12.61 6.86 -33.25
C MET A 263 11.78 8.10 -33.06
N GLU A 264 10.88 8.31 -34.01
CA GLU A 264 9.75 9.21 -33.89
C GLU A 264 8.71 8.56 -32.97
N PHE A 265 8.51 9.14 -31.79
CA PHE A 265 7.42 8.76 -30.89
C PHE A 265 6.10 9.19 -31.52
N LYS A 266 5.28 8.22 -31.95
CA LYS A 266 3.88 8.50 -32.24
C LYS A 266 3.17 8.78 -30.92
N SER A 267 2.49 9.92 -30.82
CA SER A 267 1.76 10.31 -29.60
C SER A 267 0.71 9.28 -29.18
N THR A 268 0.20 8.49 -30.13
CA THR A 268 -0.73 7.38 -29.87
C THR A 268 -0.14 6.28 -28.99
N ASP A 269 1.14 5.95 -29.20
CA ASP A 269 1.79 4.83 -28.51
C ASP A 269 2.11 5.21 -27.07
N LEU A 270 2.54 6.46 -26.88
CA LEU A 270 2.73 7.06 -25.56
C LEU A 270 1.39 7.17 -24.81
N ALA A 271 0.30 7.54 -25.49
CA ALA A 271 -1.02 7.55 -24.87
C ALA A 271 -1.44 6.16 -24.41
N MET A 272 -1.28 5.13 -25.24
CA MET A 272 -1.60 3.74 -24.86
C MET A 272 -0.77 3.24 -23.68
N MET A 273 0.49 3.65 -23.58
CA MET A 273 1.36 3.33 -22.44
C MET A 273 0.87 3.94 -21.12
N ILE A 274 0.30 5.14 -21.18
CA ILE A 274 -0.11 5.91 -20.01
C ILE A 274 -1.54 5.56 -19.55
N ILE A 275 -2.39 4.96 -20.41
CA ILE A 275 -3.78 4.62 -20.07
C ILE A 275 -3.92 3.80 -18.77
N PRO A 276 -3.21 2.67 -18.56
CA PRO A 276 -3.35 1.89 -17.34
C PRO A 276 -2.99 2.70 -16.08
N PHE A 277 -1.98 3.57 -16.19
CA PHE A 277 -1.60 4.50 -15.13
C PHE A 277 -2.69 5.55 -14.88
N LEU A 278 -3.26 6.16 -15.92
CA LEU A 278 -4.34 7.14 -15.79
C LEU A 278 -5.60 6.53 -15.18
N MET A 279 -5.92 5.29 -15.53
CA MET A 279 -7.03 4.56 -14.92
C MET A 279 -6.82 4.38 -13.42
N GLY A 280 -5.60 4.03 -13.00
CA GLY A 280 -5.22 3.96 -11.59
C GLY A 280 -5.25 5.34 -10.90
N PHE A 281 -4.86 6.41 -11.61
CA PHE A 281 -4.91 7.78 -11.08
C PHE A 281 -6.33 8.30 -10.90
N SER A 282 -7.29 7.83 -11.69
CA SER A 282 -8.69 8.28 -11.72
C SER A 282 -9.55 7.77 -10.53
N THR A 283 -8.95 7.25 -9.46
CA THR A 283 -9.68 6.58 -8.36
C THR A 283 -10.86 7.39 -7.81
N SER A 284 -10.74 8.70 -7.63
CA SER A 284 -11.85 9.54 -7.15
C SER A 284 -13.01 9.64 -8.13
N ILE A 285 -12.75 9.80 -9.43
CA ILE A 285 -13.80 9.84 -10.45
C ILE A 285 -14.51 8.49 -10.48
N VAL A 286 -13.74 7.41 -10.37
CA VAL A 286 -14.27 6.06 -10.38
C VAL A 286 -15.13 5.77 -9.13
N LEU A 287 -14.69 6.19 -7.95
CA LEU A 287 -15.49 6.07 -6.72
C LEU A 287 -16.81 6.84 -6.82
N LEU A 288 -16.79 8.07 -7.37
CA LEU A 288 -18.01 8.84 -7.63
C LEU A 288 -18.94 8.14 -8.63
N ILE A 289 -18.39 7.51 -9.68
CA ILE A 289 -19.18 6.73 -10.63
C ILE A 289 -19.79 5.51 -9.93
N LEU A 290 -19.02 4.77 -9.13
CA LEU A 290 -19.51 3.63 -8.37
C LEU A 290 -20.62 4.04 -7.39
N GLU A 291 -20.43 5.11 -6.64
CA GLU A 291 -21.44 5.63 -5.72
C GLU A 291 -22.72 6.00 -6.47
N ARG A 292 -22.59 6.63 -7.64
CA ARG A 292 -23.74 6.97 -8.49
C ARG A 292 -24.44 5.74 -9.06
N ILE A 293 -23.70 4.71 -9.45
CA ILE A 293 -24.26 3.43 -9.90
C ILE A 293 -24.98 2.75 -8.73
N VAL A 294 -24.35 2.64 -7.57
CA VAL A 294 -24.95 2.04 -6.36
C VAL A 294 -26.21 2.79 -5.95
N THR A 295 -26.19 4.12 -6.00
CA THR A 295 -27.37 4.95 -5.70
C THR A 295 -28.48 4.74 -6.73
N SER A 296 -28.13 4.65 -8.02
CA SER A 296 -29.09 4.35 -9.09
C SER A 296 -29.69 2.96 -8.91
N VAL A 297 -28.89 1.95 -8.55
CA VAL A 297 -29.33 0.59 -8.26
C VAL A 297 -30.23 0.55 -7.01
N LYS A 298 -29.85 1.23 -5.92
CA LYS A 298 -30.69 1.36 -4.72
C LYS A 298 -32.03 2.04 -5.01
N SER A 299 -32.04 3.02 -5.89
CA SER A 299 -33.25 3.68 -6.38
C SER A 299 -34.13 2.73 -7.20
N LEU A 300 -33.54 1.99 -8.15
CA LEU A 300 -34.24 1.00 -8.96
C LEU A 300 -34.86 -0.14 -8.14
N PHE A 301 -34.21 -0.56 -7.06
CA PHE A 301 -34.74 -1.58 -6.14
C PHE A 301 -35.64 -1.02 -5.03
N GLY A 302 -35.94 0.28 -5.03
CA GLY A 302 -36.84 0.90 -4.04
C GLY A 302 -36.29 0.93 -2.61
N ILE A 303 -35.01 0.63 -2.40
CA ILE A 303 -34.35 0.59 -1.09
C ILE A 303 -34.18 2.01 -0.51
N SER A 304 -34.24 3.04 -1.36
CA SER A 304 -34.08 4.45 -0.97
C SER A 304 -35.27 5.07 -0.20
N GLY A 305 -36.27 4.29 0.20
CA GLY A 305 -37.52 4.79 0.81
C GLY A 305 -37.84 4.35 2.24
N ALA A 306 -37.05 3.48 2.88
CA ALA A 306 -37.31 3.05 4.25
C ALA A 306 -36.58 3.98 5.25
N LYS A 307 -37.24 5.09 5.60
CA LYS A 307 -36.97 5.80 6.86
C LYS A 307 -37.89 5.24 7.95
#